data_AF-A0A7X1TZ49-F1
#
_entry.id   AF-A0A7X1TZ49-F1
#
_cell.length_a   1.000
_cell.length_b   1.000
_cell.length_c   1.000
_cell.angle_alpha   90.00
_cell.angle_beta   90.00
_cell.angle_gamma   90.00
#
_symmetry.space_group_name_H-M   'P 1'
#
loop_
_entity.id
_entity.type
_entity.pdbx_description
1 polymer ?
#
loop_
_entity_poly.entity_id
_entity_poly.type
_entity_poly.pdbx_seq_one_letter_code
_entity_poly.pdbx_strand_id
1 'polypeptide(L)'
;MVRYLTDAQARELLAAAECNQMLEELFLHEFQGKVENKPTVELNLPKGIMRIKAGGTYGFNTFGFKAYPAGGRYLVVVYDVDTGLDGFVEARGLTEARTGAVSAVGTKFMAREDATTMGIIGTGREARAQLTYITPVRPFKLIKAWSRSAENRETFAREMTEKLGIDVVPVATAEECVSNVDVVTTITSASEPVFEGAWLAPGTHINAVGATTPNRRELDDEAVGRAATVAVEYLPQAEEECGELLHAAANGRFSWSNAVEMKDIVGGKVPGRRNATDITLFDTIGVGAEDVAVATYLLRKARELGVGIDMPFEPPYMTNRR
;
A
#
# COMPACT_ATOMS: atom_id res chain seq x y z
N MET A 1 3.47 -11.37 -27.30
CA MET A 1 4.07 -12.57 -26.66
C MET A 1 3.69 -12.51 -25.20
N VAL A 2 2.91 -13.49 -24.73
CA VAL A 2 2.39 -13.51 -23.36
C VAL A 2 3.48 -14.03 -22.42
N ARG A 3 3.75 -13.33 -21.33
CA ARG A 3 4.85 -13.69 -20.41
C ARG A 3 4.34 -14.02 -19.01
N TYR A 4 4.93 -15.03 -18.39
CA TYR A 4 4.73 -15.40 -16.99
C TYR A 4 5.97 -15.10 -16.15
N LEU A 5 5.76 -14.50 -14.98
CA LEU A 5 6.78 -14.26 -13.97
C LEU A 5 6.44 -14.98 -12.67
N THR A 6 7.41 -15.72 -12.14
CA THR A 6 7.33 -16.31 -10.79
C THR A 6 7.51 -15.24 -9.71
N ASP A 7 7.12 -15.54 -8.47
CA ASP A 7 7.27 -14.59 -7.35
C ASP A 7 8.74 -14.24 -7.09
N ALA A 8 9.65 -15.19 -7.29
CA ALA A 8 11.08 -14.98 -7.13
C ALA A 8 11.63 -13.99 -8.18
N GLN A 9 11.29 -14.20 -9.45
CA GLN A 9 11.67 -13.29 -10.53
C GLN A 9 11.07 -11.90 -10.33
N ALA A 10 9.81 -11.81 -9.91
CA ALA A 10 9.18 -10.54 -9.60
C ALA A 10 9.95 -9.78 -8.49
N ARG A 11 10.32 -10.46 -7.40
CA ARG A 11 11.11 -9.88 -6.30
C ARG A 11 12.47 -9.37 -6.73
N GLU A 12 13.17 -10.10 -7.58
CA GLU A 12 14.50 -9.71 -8.08
C GLU A 12 14.45 -8.45 -8.96
N LEU A 13 13.35 -8.24 -9.68
CA LEU A 13 13.16 -7.10 -10.58
C LEU A 13 12.69 -5.82 -9.85
N LEU A 14 12.15 -5.95 -8.64
CA LEU A 14 11.60 -4.84 -7.86
C LEU A 14 12.70 -4.04 -7.16
N ALA A 15 12.90 -2.80 -7.59
CA ALA A 15 13.68 -1.81 -6.85
C ALA A 15 12.76 -0.79 -6.18
N ALA A 16 13.05 -0.45 -4.91
CA ALA A 16 12.17 0.39 -4.10
C ALA A 16 11.92 1.78 -4.71
N ALA A 17 12.99 2.46 -5.13
CA ALA A 17 12.89 3.80 -5.73
C ALA A 17 12.06 3.82 -7.03
N GLU A 18 12.27 2.82 -7.90
CA GLU A 18 11.53 2.71 -9.16
C GLU A 18 10.04 2.42 -8.91
N CYS A 19 9.73 1.52 -7.98
CA CYS A 19 8.36 1.19 -7.61
C CYS A 19 7.63 2.41 -7.00
N ASN A 20 8.30 3.14 -6.10
CA ASN A 20 7.77 4.37 -5.50
C ASN A 20 7.44 5.41 -6.57
N GLN A 21 8.39 5.66 -7.48
CA GLN A 21 8.19 6.62 -8.57
C GLN A 21 7.04 6.20 -9.49
N MET A 22 6.95 4.92 -9.82
CA MET A 22 5.89 4.40 -10.68
C MET A 22 4.51 4.51 -10.02
N LEU A 23 4.38 4.25 -8.71
CA LEU A 23 3.09 4.46 -8.03
C LEU A 23 2.73 5.93 -7.84
N GLU A 24 3.71 6.81 -7.66
CA GLU A 24 3.47 8.25 -7.73
C GLU A 24 2.94 8.67 -9.11
N GLU A 25 3.53 8.15 -10.18
CA GLU A 25 3.03 8.34 -11.54
C GLU A 25 1.63 7.76 -11.75
N LEU A 26 1.33 6.61 -11.14
CA LEU A 26 -0.03 6.05 -11.15
C LEU A 26 -1.06 7.01 -10.53
N PHE A 27 -0.76 7.60 -9.37
CA PHE A 27 -1.67 8.58 -8.75
C PHE A 27 -1.82 9.85 -9.61
N LEU A 28 -0.76 10.29 -10.30
CA LEU A 28 -0.86 11.37 -11.29
C LEU A 28 -1.73 10.98 -12.49
N HIS A 29 -1.62 9.75 -12.98
CA HIS A 29 -2.51 9.23 -14.02
C HIS A 29 -3.96 9.16 -13.56
N GLU A 30 -4.20 8.77 -12.31
CA GLU A 30 -5.55 8.75 -11.74
C GLU A 30 -6.14 10.16 -11.63
N PHE A 31 -5.34 11.13 -11.19
CA PHE A 31 -5.73 12.54 -11.17
C PHE A 31 -6.09 13.06 -12.58
N GLN A 32 -5.39 12.58 -13.61
CA GLN A 32 -5.66 12.90 -15.02
C GLN A 32 -6.85 12.11 -15.61
N GLY A 33 -7.54 11.27 -14.83
CA GLY A 33 -8.65 10.45 -15.31
C GLY A 33 -8.23 9.26 -16.19
N LYS A 34 -6.98 8.80 -16.07
CA LYS A 34 -6.40 7.68 -16.84
C LYS A 34 -6.28 6.39 -16.04
N VAL A 35 -6.97 6.29 -14.91
CA VAL A 35 -7.01 5.10 -14.06
C VAL A 35 -8.46 4.83 -13.69
N GLU A 36 -8.83 3.56 -13.68
CA GLU A 36 -10.14 3.11 -13.23
C GLU A 36 -9.95 2.07 -12.13
N ASN A 37 -10.54 2.32 -10.95
CA ASN A 37 -10.59 1.37 -9.86
C ASN A 37 -12.01 0.80 -9.72
N LYS A 38 -12.09 -0.44 -9.24
CA LYS A 38 -13.34 -1.08 -8.81
C LYS A 38 -13.20 -1.57 -7.37
N PRO A 39 -14.26 -1.48 -6.55
CA PRO A 39 -14.28 -2.13 -5.24
C PRO A 39 -13.98 -3.63 -5.36
N THR A 40 -13.52 -4.23 -4.26
CA THR A 40 -13.14 -5.64 -4.26
C THR A 40 -14.35 -6.52 -4.54
N VAL A 41 -14.21 -7.48 -5.45
CA VAL A 41 -15.20 -8.54 -5.63
C VAL A 41 -14.80 -9.74 -4.79
N GLU A 42 -15.71 -10.21 -3.93
CA GLU A 42 -15.52 -11.41 -3.11
C GLU A 42 -16.34 -12.59 -3.64
N LEU A 43 -15.73 -13.77 -3.62
CA LEU A 43 -16.37 -15.06 -3.88
C LEU A 43 -16.21 -15.95 -2.66
N ASN A 44 -17.34 -16.36 -2.07
CA ASN A 44 -17.36 -17.38 -1.02
C ASN A 44 -17.07 -18.75 -1.63
N LEU A 45 -16.00 -19.40 -1.16
CA LEU A 45 -15.61 -20.74 -1.57
C LEU A 45 -15.94 -21.73 -0.44
N PRO A 46 -16.08 -23.04 -0.75
CA PRO A 46 -16.23 -24.05 0.29
C PRO A 46 -15.07 -24.06 1.31
N LYS A 47 -13.90 -23.55 0.93
CA LYS A 47 -12.70 -23.41 1.77
C LYS A 47 -12.16 -21.98 1.74
N GLY A 48 -12.89 -21.04 2.34
CA GLY A 48 -12.47 -19.65 2.50
C GLY A 48 -13.06 -18.71 1.46
N ILE A 49 -12.36 -17.62 1.17
CA ILE A 49 -12.83 -16.55 0.27
C ILE A 49 -11.79 -16.35 -0.82
N MET A 50 -12.23 -16.06 -2.03
CA MET A 50 -11.39 -15.49 -3.08
C MET A 50 -11.77 -14.05 -3.32
N ARG A 51 -10.76 -13.19 -3.41
CA ARG A 51 -10.93 -11.79 -3.75
C ARG A 51 -10.35 -11.49 -5.13
N ILE A 52 -11.03 -10.60 -5.85
CA ILE A 52 -10.58 -10.06 -7.12
C ILE A 52 -10.57 -8.54 -7.00
N LYS A 53 -9.40 -7.93 -7.28
CA LYS A 53 -9.25 -6.48 -7.39
C LYS A 53 -8.91 -6.15 -8.83
N ALA A 54 -9.82 -5.47 -9.54
CA ALA A 54 -9.64 -5.08 -10.93
C ALA A 54 -9.22 -3.60 -11.03
N GLY A 55 -8.43 -3.29 -12.05
CA GLY A 55 -7.96 -1.93 -12.29
C GLY A 55 -7.61 -1.69 -13.75
N GLY A 56 -7.97 -0.51 -14.25
CA GLY A 56 -7.47 0.06 -15.50
C GLY A 56 -6.36 1.05 -15.20
N THR A 57 -5.22 0.92 -15.87
CA THR A 57 -4.08 1.81 -15.77
C THR A 57 -3.73 2.34 -17.16
N TYR A 58 -4.65 3.11 -17.74
CA TYR A 58 -4.60 3.57 -19.13
C TYR A 58 -3.43 4.52 -19.41
N GLY A 59 -2.92 5.22 -18.40
CA GLY A 59 -1.65 5.94 -18.51
C GLY A 59 -0.45 5.02 -18.82
N PHE A 60 -0.53 3.75 -18.45
CA PHE A 60 0.41 2.70 -18.81
C PHE A 60 -0.09 1.79 -19.94
N ASN A 61 -1.17 2.15 -20.64
CA ASN A 61 -1.80 1.34 -21.69
C ASN A 61 -2.22 -0.08 -21.27
N THR A 62 -2.52 -0.30 -19.98
CA THR A 62 -2.85 -1.63 -19.48
C THR A 62 -4.08 -1.63 -18.58
N PHE A 63 -4.67 -2.80 -18.41
CA PHE A 63 -5.73 -3.09 -17.45
C PHE A 63 -5.62 -4.54 -17.00
N GLY A 64 -6.33 -4.91 -15.94
CA GLY A 64 -6.24 -6.26 -15.43
C GLY A 64 -6.90 -6.46 -14.09
N PHE A 65 -6.50 -7.53 -13.43
CA PHE A 65 -6.97 -7.84 -12.08
C PHE A 65 -6.00 -8.72 -11.32
N LYS A 66 -5.98 -8.57 -10.00
CA LYS A 66 -5.38 -9.52 -9.06
C LYS A 66 -6.43 -10.47 -8.54
N ALA A 67 -6.20 -11.77 -8.68
CA ALA A 67 -6.95 -12.82 -8.01
C ALA A 67 -6.13 -13.40 -6.84
N TYR A 68 -6.72 -13.47 -5.65
CA TYR A 68 -6.04 -13.98 -4.46
C TYR A 68 -6.99 -14.78 -3.54
N PRO A 69 -7.03 -16.11 -3.69
CA PRO A 69 -7.76 -16.99 -2.79
C PRO A 69 -7.06 -17.15 -1.44
N ALA A 70 -7.84 -17.28 -0.37
CA ALA A 70 -7.35 -17.57 0.97
C ALA A 70 -6.48 -18.85 0.96
N GLY A 71 -5.24 -18.74 1.46
CA GLY A 71 -4.28 -19.85 1.51
C GLY A 71 -3.69 -20.29 0.15
N GLY A 72 -4.03 -19.61 -0.96
CA GLY A 72 -3.52 -19.94 -2.29
C GLY A 72 -2.47 -18.96 -2.83
N ARG A 73 -2.10 -19.17 -4.10
CA ARG A 73 -1.19 -18.29 -4.85
C ARG A 73 -1.94 -17.05 -5.34
N TYR A 74 -1.27 -15.91 -5.33
CA TYR A 74 -1.82 -14.67 -5.85
C TYR A 74 -1.31 -14.48 -7.27
N LEU A 75 -2.18 -14.02 -8.17
CA LEU A 75 -1.85 -13.83 -9.57
C LEU A 75 -2.43 -12.51 -10.06
N VAL A 76 -1.61 -11.68 -10.68
CA VAL A 76 -2.09 -10.56 -11.49
C VAL A 76 -2.10 -10.98 -12.95
N VAL A 77 -3.24 -10.76 -13.60
CA VAL A 77 -3.40 -10.89 -15.06
C VAL A 77 -3.38 -9.49 -15.65
N VAL A 78 -2.51 -9.25 -16.62
CA VAL A 78 -2.37 -7.96 -17.29
C VAL A 78 -2.76 -8.10 -18.75
N TYR A 79 -3.55 -7.15 -19.22
CA TYR A 79 -3.89 -6.94 -20.62
C TYR A 79 -3.35 -5.57 -21.04
N ASP A 80 -2.79 -5.53 -22.22
CA ASP A 80 -2.53 -4.30 -22.97
C ASP A 80 -3.80 -3.91 -23.75
N VAL A 81 -4.09 -2.61 -23.81
CA VAL A 81 -5.32 -2.08 -24.40
C VAL A 81 -5.44 -2.42 -25.89
N ASP A 82 -4.33 -2.45 -26.61
CA ASP A 82 -4.31 -2.61 -28.06
C ASP A 82 -4.08 -4.06 -28.48
N THR A 83 -3.25 -4.79 -27.71
CA THR A 83 -2.74 -6.11 -28.10
C THR A 83 -3.37 -7.26 -27.31
N GLY A 84 -4.18 -6.96 -26.30
CA GLY A 84 -4.86 -7.96 -25.48
C GLY A 84 -3.96 -8.53 -24.39
N LEU A 85 -4.06 -9.84 -24.14
CA LEU A 85 -3.36 -10.48 -23.01
C LEU A 85 -1.85 -10.23 -23.07
N ASP A 86 -1.30 -9.57 -22.05
CA ASP A 86 0.11 -9.19 -21.99
C ASP A 86 0.92 -10.18 -21.15
N GLY A 87 0.41 -10.57 -19.99
CA GLY A 87 1.13 -11.49 -19.12
C GLY A 87 0.47 -11.78 -17.77
N PHE A 88 1.22 -12.56 -16.99
CA PHE A 88 0.86 -13.07 -15.68
C PHE A 88 2.02 -12.86 -14.72
N VAL A 89 1.72 -12.38 -13.51
CA VAL A 89 2.74 -12.17 -12.47
C VAL A 89 2.25 -12.78 -11.17
N GLU A 90 3.01 -13.74 -10.61
CA GLU A 90 2.76 -14.18 -9.23
C GLU A 90 2.95 -12.99 -8.27
N ALA A 91 1.95 -12.76 -7.43
CA ALA A 91 1.72 -11.42 -6.89
C ALA A 91 1.99 -11.28 -5.39
N ARG A 92 2.71 -12.22 -4.76
CA ARG A 92 2.93 -12.17 -3.31
C ARG A 92 3.98 -11.12 -2.96
N GLY A 93 5.16 -11.17 -3.60
CA GLY A 93 6.19 -10.13 -3.52
C GLY A 93 5.74 -8.82 -4.16
N LEU A 94 4.94 -8.88 -5.22
CA LEU A 94 4.31 -7.71 -5.83
C LEU A 94 3.41 -6.98 -4.84
N THR A 95 2.55 -7.72 -4.12
CA THR A 95 1.65 -7.11 -3.12
C THR A 95 2.44 -6.45 -1.99
N GLU A 96 3.51 -7.09 -1.49
CA GLU A 96 4.39 -6.48 -0.50
C GLU A 96 5.00 -5.17 -1.02
N ALA A 97 5.50 -5.18 -2.26
CA ALA A 97 6.14 -4.04 -2.87
C ALA A 97 5.19 -2.86 -3.09
N ARG A 98 4.04 -3.11 -3.72
CA ARG A 98 3.06 -2.06 -4.01
C ARG A 98 2.50 -1.48 -2.70
N THR A 99 2.23 -2.31 -1.69
CA THR A 99 1.73 -1.83 -0.39
C THR A 99 2.75 -0.93 0.31
N GLY A 100 4.05 -1.28 0.27
CA GLY A 100 5.10 -0.41 0.80
C GLY A 100 5.26 0.89 0.00
N ALA A 101 5.18 0.80 -1.33
CA ALA A 101 5.34 1.94 -2.22
C ALA A 101 4.19 2.95 -2.09
N VAL A 102 2.94 2.48 -1.91
CA VAL A 102 1.79 3.35 -1.62
C VAL A 102 2.03 4.15 -0.33
N SER A 103 2.42 3.49 0.76
CA SER A 103 2.76 4.19 2.02
C SER A 103 3.93 5.15 1.86
N ALA A 104 4.90 4.84 0.98
CA ALA A 104 6.00 5.74 0.66
C ALA A 104 5.52 7.01 -0.05
N VAL A 105 4.56 6.88 -0.97
CA VAL A 105 3.90 8.03 -1.61
C VAL A 105 3.10 8.84 -0.58
N GLY A 106 2.29 8.19 0.26
CA GLY A 106 1.59 8.85 1.37
C GLY A 106 2.55 9.64 2.26
N THR A 107 3.64 9.00 2.70
CA THR A 107 4.70 9.64 3.49
C THR A 107 5.32 10.81 2.74
N LYS A 108 5.63 10.66 1.45
CA LYS A 108 6.26 11.70 0.63
C LYS A 108 5.41 12.97 0.55
N PHE A 109 4.09 12.85 0.46
CA PHE A 109 3.21 14.00 0.23
C PHE A 109 2.49 14.50 1.49
N MET A 110 2.45 13.71 2.56
CA MET A 110 1.67 14.04 3.77
C MET A 110 2.53 14.14 5.04
N ALA A 111 3.73 13.54 5.08
CA ALA A 111 4.66 13.75 6.19
C ALA A 111 5.49 15.03 6.03
N ARG A 112 5.95 15.60 7.14
CA ARG A 112 6.90 16.72 7.12
C ARG A 112 8.16 16.34 6.33
N GLU A 113 8.73 17.27 5.58
CA GLU A 113 9.95 17.02 4.80
C GLU A 113 11.16 16.71 5.69
N ASP A 114 11.18 17.28 6.90
CA ASP A 114 12.21 17.10 7.91
C ASP A 114 11.96 15.90 8.86
N ALA A 115 11.04 15.00 8.51
CA ALA A 115 10.79 13.79 9.29
C ALA A 115 12.04 12.91 9.37
N THR A 116 12.51 12.63 10.58
CA THR A 116 13.72 11.82 10.84
C THR A 116 13.45 10.61 11.73
N THR A 117 12.25 10.49 12.30
CA THR A 117 11.89 9.40 13.21
C THR A 117 10.62 8.69 12.75
N MET A 118 10.62 7.37 12.89
CA MET A 118 9.47 6.54 12.53
C MET A 118 9.13 5.54 13.63
N GLY A 119 7.85 5.31 13.90
CA GLY A 119 7.33 4.17 14.61
C GLY A 119 6.74 3.14 13.65
N ILE A 120 7.00 1.86 13.88
CA ILE A 120 6.33 0.76 13.17
C ILE A 120 5.71 -0.23 14.15
N ILE A 121 4.38 -0.38 14.05
CA ILE A 121 3.60 -1.32 14.84
C ILE A 121 3.30 -2.53 13.96
N GLY A 122 3.90 -3.67 14.32
CA GLY A 122 3.96 -4.87 13.49
C GLY A 122 5.37 -5.13 13.01
N THR A 123 5.82 -6.37 13.11
CA THR A 123 7.20 -6.81 12.77
C THR A 123 7.19 -8.02 11.83
N GLY A 124 6.06 -8.19 11.13
CA GLY A 124 5.86 -9.23 10.14
C GLY A 124 6.57 -8.95 8.83
N ARG A 125 6.23 -9.74 7.82
CA ARG A 125 6.81 -9.62 6.48
C ARG A 125 6.44 -8.30 5.80
N GLU A 126 5.17 -7.90 5.85
CA GLU A 126 4.71 -6.63 5.27
C GLU A 126 5.42 -5.44 5.94
N ALA A 127 5.72 -5.50 7.24
CA ALA A 127 6.50 -4.46 7.93
C ALA A 127 7.91 -4.26 7.36
N ARG A 128 8.57 -5.35 6.91
CA ARG A 128 9.88 -5.26 6.25
C ARG A 128 9.78 -4.55 4.90
N ALA A 129 8.70 -4.83 4.17
CA ALA A 129 8.40 -4.12 2.92
C ALA A 129 8.13 -2.63 3.21
N GLN A 130 7.24 -2.30 4.15
CA GLN A 130 6.97 -0.92 4.55
C GLN A 130 8.25 -0.12 4.79
N LEU A 131 9.17 -0.61 5.63
CA LEU A 131 10.45 0.09 5.84
C LEU A 131 11.29 0.18 4.56
N THR A 132 11.39 -0.89 3.76
CA THR A 132 12.17 -0.90 2.51
C THR A 132 11.74 0.19 1.53
N TYR A 133 10.43 0.48 1.45
CA TYR A 133 9.89 1.45 0.49
C TYR A 133 9.70 2.85 1.09
N ILE A 134 9.43 2.98 2.39
CA ILE A 134 9.23 4.28 3.05
C ILE A 134 10.57 4.97 3.36
N THR A 135 11.59 4.25 3.82
CA THR A 135 12.82 4.92 4.28
C THR A 135 13.59 5.71 3.22
N PRO A 136 13.52 5.40 1.92
CA PRO A 136 14.12 6.25 0.90
C PRO A 136 13.46 7.62 0.70
N VAL A 137 12.22 7.85 1.18
CA VAL A 137 11.49 9.10 0.89
C VAL A 137 11.71 10.22 1.92
N ARG A 138 12.41 9.91 3.03
CA ARG A 138 12.73 10.86 4.12
C ARG A 138 14.08 10.53 4.77
N PRO A 139 14.74 11.50 5.42
CA PRO A 139 16.04 11.28 6.07
C PRO A 139 15.92 10.60 7.44
N PHE A 140 15.27 9.43 7.51
CA PHE A 140 15.09 8.70 8.76
C PHE A 140 16.43 8.30 9.39
N LYS A 141 16.53 8.53 10.70
CA LYS A 141 17.70 8.21 11.53
C LYS A 141 17.40 7.16 12.58
N LEU A 142 16.14 7.12 13.05
CA LEU A 142 15.68 6.21 14.09
C LEU A 142 14.31 5.63 13.71
N ILE A 143 14.18 4.31 13.81
CA ILE A 143 12.93 3.59 13.67
C ILE A 143 12.67 2.81 14.97
N LYS A 144 11.55 3.09 15.62
CA LYS A 144 11.08 2.32 16.78
C LYS A 144 10.18 1.20 16.28
N ALA A 145 10.44 -0.03 16.69
CA ALA A 145 9.66 -1.19 16.26
C ALA A 145 8.98 -1.86 17.45
N TRP A 146 7.66 -2.07 17.34
CA TRP A 146 6.91 -2.79 18.37
C TRP A 146 6.07 -3.91 17.77
N SER A 147 6.02 -5.02 18.51
CA SER A 147 5.05 -6.10 18.33
C SER A 147 4.89 -6.85 19.64
N ARG A 148 3.82 -7.64 19.77
CA ARG A 148 3.56 -8.46 20.96
C ARG A 148 4.71 -9.42 21.31
N SER A 149 5.37 -10.00 20.31
CA SER A 149 6.51 -10.90 20.53
C SER A 149 7.82 -10.12 20.62
N ALA A 150 8.52 -10.25 21.74
CA ALA A 150 9.83 -9.64 21.97
C ALA A 150 10.87 -10.17 20.97
N GLU A 151 10.93 -11.49 20.84
CA GLU A 151 11.83 -12.18 19.90
C GLU A 151 11.63 -11.70 18.46
N ASN A 152 10.37 -11.54 18.02
CA ASN A 152 10.08 -11.08 16.66
C ASN A 152 10.52 -9.63 16.44
N ARG A 153 10.29 -8.73 17.40
CA ARG A 153 10.69 -7.32 17.25
C ARG A 153 12.20 -7.13 17.37
N GLU A 154 12.89 -7.91 18.19
CA GLU A 154 14.35 -7.92 18.28
C GLU A 154 15.00 -8.44 16.99
N THR A 155 14.46 -9.53 16.42
CA THR A 155 14.93 -10.07 15.14
C THR A 155 14.67 -9.11 14.00
N PHE A 156 13.47 -8.54 13.93
CA PHE A 156 13.12 -7.51 12.96
C PHE A 156 14.05 -6.30 13.04
N ALA A 157 14.30 -5.79 14.24
CA ALA A 157 15.18 -4.64 14.46
C ALA A 157 16.60 -4.92 13.95
N ARG A 158 17.20 -6.06 14.34
CA ARG A 158 18.53 -6.46 13.86
C ARG A 158 18.61 -6.55 12.34
N GLU A 159 17.68 -7.29 11.73
CA GLU A 159 17.64 -7.50 10.27
C GLU A 159 17.50 -6.17 9.51
N MET A 160 16.60 -5.29 9.96
CA MET A 160 16.31 -4.05 9.27
C MET A 160 17.39 -3.00 9.50
N THR A 161 18.04 -2.98 10.66
CA THR A 161 19.25 -2.15 10.89
C THR A 161 20.36 -2.54 9.92
N GLU A 162 20.65 -3.84 9.78
CA GLU A 162 21.67 -4.32 8.84
C GLU A 162 21.31 -3.99 7.38
N LYS A 163 20.06 -4.20 6.99
CA LYS A 163 19.60 -3.98 5.62
C LYS A 163 19.58 -2.50 5.21
N LEU A 164 19.16 -1.62 6.12
CA LEU A 164 18.89 -0.22 5.79
C LEU A 164 20.03 0.74 6.18
N GLY A 165 20.90 0.34 7.11
CA GLY A 165 21.88 1.25 7.71
C GLY A 165 21.24 2.37 8.55
N ILE A 166 20.02 2.14 9.06
CA ILE A 166 19.26 3.04 9.94
C ILE A 166 19.13 2.38 11.30
N ASP A 167 19.17 3.14 12.39
CA ASP A 167 18.98 2.59 13.73
C ASP A 167 17.53 2.12 13.92
N VAL A 168 17.30 0.81 13.89
CA VAL A 168 16.00 0.19 14.20
C VAL A 168 16.08 -0.39 15.61
N VAL A 169 15.30 0.16 16.52
CA VAL A 169 15.30 -0.22 17.94
C VAL A 169 13.98 -0.91 18.32
N PRO A 170 14.01 -2.09 18.95
CA PRO A 170 12.80 -2.69 19.51
C PRO A 170 12.41 -1.94 20.79
N VAL A 171 11.14 -1.55 20.89
CA VAL A 171 10.60 -0.87 22.09
C VAL A 171 9.66 -1.80 22.88
N ALA A 172 9.40 -1.49 24.15
CA ALA A 172 8.66 -2.38 25.05
C ALA A 172 7.15 -2.28 24.87
N THR A 173 6.65 -1.08 24.54
CA THR A 173 5.20 -0.79 24.43
C THR A 173 4.85 -0.16 23.08
N ALA A 174 3.58 -0.27 22.69
CA ALA A 174 3.07 0.43 21.51
C ALA A 174 3.14 1.96 21.69
N GLU A 175 2.91 2.45 22.91
CA GLU A 175 3.05 3.87 23.26
C GLU A 175 4.46 4.41 23.01
N GLU A 176 5.50 3.68 23.40
CA GLU A 176 6.89 4.08 23.12
C GLU A 176 7.16 4.20 21.61
N CYS A 177 6.50 3.37 20.80
CA CYS A 177 6.61 3.32 19.35
C CYS A 177 5.97 4.55 18.68
N VAL A 178 4.83 5.01 19.21
CA VAL A 178 4.03 6.14 18.67
C VAL A 178 4.46 7.49 19.25
N SER A 179 4.96 7.50 20.48
CA SER A 179 5.33 8.72 21.16
C SER A 179 6.59 9.34 20.56
N ASN A 180 6.55 10.64 20.30
CA ASN A 180 7.68 11.44 19.81
C ASN A 180 8.30 10.88 18.51
N VAL A 181 7.47 10.45 17.56
CA VAL A 181 7.91 10.11 16.20
C VAL A 181 7.19 10.94 15.13
N ASP A 182 7.88 11.20 14.03
CA ASP A 182 7.36 12.02 12.92
C ASP A 182 6.40 11.23 12.03
N VAL A 183 6.64 9.93 11.88
CA VAL A 183 5.82 9.01 11.08
C VAL A 183 5.48 7.77 11.89
N VAL A 184 4.25 7.29 11.81
CA VAL A 184 3.82 6.00 12.38
C VAL A 184 3.27 5.14 11.26
N THR A 185 3.60 3.86 11.23
CA THR A 185 2.99 2.90 10.30
C THR A 185 2.46 1.69 11.07
N THR A 186 1.18 1.37 10.88
CA THR A 186 0.54 0.18 11.45
C THR A 186 0.36 -0.87 10.37
N ILE A 187 0.79 -2.09 10.64
CA ILE A 187 0.72 -3.22 9.69
C ILE A 187 0.63 -4.56 10.44
N THR A 188 -0.43 -4.70 11.22
CA THR A 188 -0.73 -5.85 12.06
C THR A 188 -1.94 -6.64 11.57
N SER A 189 -2.13 -7.81 12.17
CA SER A 189 -3.34 -8.63 12.00
C SER A 189 -4.39 -8.35 13.09
N ALA A 190 -4.31 -7.24 13.82
CA ALA A 190 -5.25 -6.93 14.90
C ALA A 190 -6.66 -6.68 14.36
N SER A 191 -7.66 -6.91 15.20
CA SER A 191 -9.07 -6.56 14.98
C SER A 191 -9.51 -5.39 15.85
N GLU A 192 -8.72 -5.04 16.86
CA GLU A 192 -8.97 -3.95 17.80
C GLU A 192 -7.75 -3.02 17.84
N PRO A 193 -7.93 -1.75 18.26
CA PRO A 193 -6.87 -0.75 18.26
C PRO A 193 -5.60 -1.23 18.95
N VAL A 194 -4.46 -0.98 18.31
CA VAL A 194 -3.12 -1.31 18.81
C VAL A 194 -2.37 -0.08 19.32
N PHE A 195 -2.89 1.12 19.05
CA PHE A 195 -2.43 2.34 19.71
C PHE A 195 -3.55 3.36 19.89
N GLU A 196 -3.34 4.27 20.85
CA GLU A 196 -4.30 5.32 21.19
C GLU A 196 -3.91 6.66 20.58
N GLY A 197 -4.91 7.40 20.09
CA GLY A 197 -4.74 8.71 19.49
C GLY A 197 -4.06 9.69 20.44
N ALA A 198 -4.25 9.55 21.75
CA ALA A 198 -3.64 10.38 22.79
C ALA A 198 -2.09 10.37 22.74
N TRP A 199 -1.47 9.30 22.26
CA TRP A 199 -0.01 9.15 22.21
C TRP A 199 0.64 9.94 21.05
N LEU A 200 -0.16 10.39 20.08
CA LEU A 200 0.32 11.12 18.90
C LEU A 200 0.84 12.50 19.27
N ALA A 201 2.06 12.79 18.80
CA ALA A 201 2.62 14.14 18.83
C ALA A 201 1.98 15.02 17.73
N PRO A 202 1.90 16.34 17.92
CA PRO A 202 1.61 17.26 16.83
C PRO A 202 2.60 17.07 15.67
N GLY A 203 2.10 17.11 14.44
CA GLY A 203 2.92 16.94 13.24
C GLY A 203 3.11 15.50 12.75
N THR A 204 2.66 14.49 13.52
CA THR A 204 2.81 13.09 13.13
C THR A 204 2.03 12.76 11.85
N HIS A 205 2.65 12.00 10.95
CA HIS A 205 1.98 11.35 9.82
C HIS A 205 1.74 9.87 10.11
N ILE A 206 0.57 9.35 9.76
CA ILE A 206 0.15 7.97 10.03
C ILE A 206 -0.11 7.29 8.69
N ASN A 207 0.53 6.15 8.45
CA ASN A 207 0.12 5.17 7.45
C ASN A 207 -0.63 4.03 8.16
N ALA A 208 -1.93 3.92 7.94
CA ALA A 208 -2.73 2.78 8.40
C ALA A 208 -2.87 1.77 7.27
N VAL A 209 -2.35 0.56 7.48
CA VAL A 209 -2.15 -0.41 6.37
C VAL A 209 -2.70 -1.80 6.69
N GLY A 210 -2.76 -2.21 7.95
CA GLY A 210 -3.11 -3.58 8.35
C GLY A 210 -4.62 -3.87 8.35
N ALA A 211 -5.47 -2.86 8.52
CA ALA A 211 -6.92 -2.96 8.69
C ALA A 211 -7.71 -2.85 7.36
N THR A 212 -7.57 -3.86 6.50
CA THR A 212 -8.14 -3.84 5.14
C THR A 212 -9.55 -4.46 5.03
N THR A 213 -10.29 -4.55 6.13
CA THR A 213 -11.67 -5.08 6.14
C THR A 213 -12.54 -4.33 7.15
N PRO A 214 -13.87 -4.28 6.96
CA PRO A 214 -14.77 -3.45 7.79
C PRO A 214 -14.74 -3.75 9.29
N ASN A 215 -14.42 -4.99 9.66
CA ASN A 215 -14.46 -5.47 11.03
C ASN A 215 -13.08 -5.43 11.72
N ARG A 216 -12.08 -4.79 11.11
CA ARG A 216 -10.73 -4.71 11.66
C ARG A 216 -10.32 -3.25 11.77
N ARG A 217 -9.62 -2.94 12.85
CA ARG A 217 -8.98 -1.65 13.10
C ARG A 217 -7.72 -1.83 13.94
N GLU A 218 -6.80 -0.91 13.78
CA GLU A 218 -5.51 -0.75 14.42
C GLU A 218 -5.41 0.60 15.13
N LEU A 219 -6.20 1.58 14.70
CA LEU A 219 -6.30 2.89 15.31
C LEU A 219 -7.54 2.95 16.19
N ASP A 220 -7.48 3.73 17.27
CA ASP A 220 -8.70 4.14 17.96
C ASP A 220 -9.38 5.31 17.22
N ASP A 221 -10.63 5.58 17.58
CA ASP A 221 -11.40 6.63 16.91
C ASP A 221 -10.82 8.03 17.19
N GLU A 222 -10.05 8.20 18.27
CA GLU A 222 -9.36 9.44 18.59
C GLU A 222 -8.22 9.73 17.60
N ALA A 223 -7.42 8.72 17.23
CA ALA A 223 -6.35 8.87 16.25
C ALA A 223 -6.89 9.35 14.90
N VAL A 224 -8.01 8.77 14.44
CA VAL A 224 -8.72 9.21 13.22
C VAL A 224 -9.26 10.63 13.40
N GLY A 225 -9.96 10.90 14.50
CA GLY A 225 -10.59 12.21 14.75
C GLY A 225 -9.61 13.36 14.96
N ARG A 226 -8.35 13.08 15.33
CA ARG A 226 -7.27 14.07 15.45
C ARG A 226 -6.60 14.42 14.12
N ALA A 227 -6.81 13.62 13.07
CA ALA A 227 -6.20 13.87 11.77
C ALA A 227 -6.85 15.10 11.09
N ALA A 228 -6.02 16.11 10.79
CA ALA A 228 -6.43 17.29 10.04
C ALA A 228 -6.65 17.00 8.54
N THR A 229 -6.06 15.91 8.04
CA THR A 229 -6.27 15.40 6.68
C THR A 229 -6.28 13.89 6.72
N VAL A 230 -7.35 13.30 6.19
CA VAL A 230 -7.53 11.85 6.03
C VAL A 230 -7.55 11.57 4.53
N ALA A 231 -6.59 10.80 4.06
CA ALA A 231 -6.48 10.37 2.68
C ALA A 231 -6.76 8.87 2.55
N VAL A 232 -7.31 8.48 1.41
CA VAL A 232 -7.53 7.08 1.00
C VAL A 232 -7.10 6.90 -0.46
N GLU A 233 -6.92 5.66 -0.91
CA GLU A 233 -6.58 5.38 -2.31
C GLU A 233 -7.78 5.65 -3.24
N TYR A 234 -8.96 5.09 -2.90
CA TYR A 234 -10.18 5.20 -3.69
C TYR A 234 -11.43 5.23 -2.80
N LEU A 235 -12.17 6.33 -2.85
CA LEU A 235 -13.28 6.61 -1.92
C LEU A 235 -14.38 5.54 -1.93
N PRO A 236 -14.93 5.13 -3.09
CA PRO A 236 -16.01 4.13 -3.12
C PRO A 236 -15.64 2.80 -2.47
N GLN A 237 -14.38 2.38 -2.53
CA GLN A 237 -13.94 1.16 -1.84
C GLN A 237 -13.65 1.41 -0.36
N ALA A 238 -13.08 2.57 0.00
CA ALA A 238 -12.84 2.94 1.39
C ALA A 238 -14.15 3.01 2.21
N GLU A 239 -15.21 3.59 1.64
CA GLU A 239 -16.55 3.64 2.25
C GLU A 239 -17.16 2.27 2.52
N GLU A 240 -16.65 1.21 1.89
CA GLU A 240 -17.12 -0.17 2.06
C GLU A 240 -16.19 -1.03 2.92
N GLU A 241 -14.87 -0.79 2.87
CA GLU A 241 -13.85 -1.73 3.37
C GLU A 241 -12.95 -1.17 4.47
N CYS A 242 -12.80 0.15 4.59
CA CYS A 242 -11.82 0.79 5.47
C CYS A 242 -12.33 0.85 6.92
N GLY A 243 -11.94 -0.16 7.72
CA GLY A 243 -12.46 -0.34 9.07
C GLY A 243 -12.16 0.82 10.03
N GLU A 244 -10.98 1.43 9.98
CA GLU A 244 -10.65 2.58 10.84
C GLU A 244 -11.67 3.72 10.65
N LEU A 245 -11.94 4.08 9.39
CA LEU A 245 -12.79 5.20 9.03
C LEU A 245 -14.28 4.87 9.22
N LEU A 246 -14.68 3.64 8.93
CA LEU A 246 -16.05 3.16 9.16
C LEU A 246 -16.43 3.24 10.64
N HIS A 247 -15.56 2.77 11.54
CA HIS A 247 -15.81 2.80 12.98
C HIS A 247 -15.77 4.24 13.52
N ALA A 248 -14.77 5.02 13.12
CA ALA A 248 -14.69 6.43 13.51
C ALA A 248 -15.90 7.25 13.02
N ALA A 249 -16.41 6.98 11.81
CA ALA A 249 -17.61 7.63 11.29
C ALA A 249 -18.87 7.24 12.09
N ALA A 250 -19.05 5.95 12.37
CA ALA A 250 -20.17 5.45 13.16
C ALA A 250 -20.20 6.05 14.58
N ASN A 251 -19.03 6.35 15.14
CA ASN A 251 -18.88 6.95 16.47
C ASN A 251 -18.82 8.49 16.45
N GLY A 252 -19.10 9.12 15.30
CA GLY A 252 -19.15 10.59 15.17
C GLY A 252 -17.79 11.29 15.30
N ARG A 253 -16.68 10.55 15.16
CA ARG A 253 -15.31 11.07 15.18
C ARG A 253 -14.77 11.43 13.80
N PHE A 254 -15.42 10.94 12.74
CA PHE A 254 -15.04 11.18 11.36
C PHE A 254 -16.26 11.45 10.47
N SER A 255 -16.05 12.20 9.39
CA SER A 255 -17.04 12.39 8.32
C SER A 255 -16.38 12.10 6.98
N TRP A 256 -17.01 11.26 6.17
CA TRP A 256 -16.55 10.94 4.81
C TRP A 256 -16.41 12.18 3.91
N SER A 257 -17.15 13.25 4.20
CA SER A 257 -16.98 14.54 3.51
C SER A 257 -15.60 15.18 3.70
N ASN A 258 -14.83 14.73 4.71
CA ASN A 258 -13.49 15.21 5.02
C ASN A 258 -12.40 14.29 4.46
N ALA A 259 -12.76 13.13 3.92
CA ALA A 259 -11.85 12.24 3.24
C ALA A 259 -11.44 12.83 1.89
N VAL A 260 -10.18 12.64 1.49
CA VAL A 260 -9.69 12.98 0.15
C VAL A 260 -9.01 11.76 -0.49
N GLU A 261 -9.00 11.71 -1.81
CA GLU A 261 -8.28 10.67 -2.53
C GLU A 261 -6.82 11.07 -2.72
N MET A 262 -5.90 10.11 -2.62
CA MET A 262 -4.47 10.39 -2.70
C MET A 262 -4.07 11.04 -4.04
N LYS A 263 -4.78 10.74 -5.13
CA LYS A 263 -4.62 11.40 -6.43
C LYS A 263 -4.82 12.92 -6.37
N ASP A 264 -5.75 13.42 -5.54
CA ASP A 264 -6.01 14.85 -5.41
C ASP A 264 -4.89 15.56 -4.64
N ILE A 265 -4.20 14.83 -3.74
CA ILE A 265 -3.00 15.31 -3.06
C ILE A 265 -1.82 15.32 -4.02
N VAL A 266 -1.54 14.19 -4.68
CA VAL A 266 -0.40 14.04 -5.61
C VAL A 266 -0.55 14.99 -6.81
N GLY A 267 -1.76 15.18 -7.32
CA GLY A 267 -2.09 16.13 -8.38
C GLY A 267 -2.09 17.61 -7.96
N GLY A 268 -1.89 17.91 -6.67
CA GLY A 268 -1.82 19.28 -6.15
C GLY A 268 -3.15 20.01 -6.03
N LYS A 269 -4.28 19.31 -6.11
CA LYS A 269 -5.64 19.89 -5.95
C LYS A 269 -5.96 20.16 -4.47
N VAL A 270 -5.47 19.31 -3.56
CA VAL A 270 -5.61 19.49 -2.11
C VAL A 270 -4.24 19.33 -1.46
N PRO A 271 -3.84 20.17 -0.49
CA PRO A 271 -2.60 19.95 0.25
C PRO A 271 -2.71 18.69 1.13
N GLY A 272 -1.71 17.81 1.08
CA GLY A 272 -1.65 16.64 1.97
C GLY A 272 -1.40 17.00 3.43
N ARG A 273 -0.74 18.14 3.68
CA ARG A 273 -0.48 18.76 4.98
C ARG A 273 -0.58 20.26 4.83
N ARG A 274 -1.25 20.95 5.77
CA ARG A 274 -1.42 22.42 5.72
C ARG A 274 -0.45 23.12 6.66
N ASN A 275 -0.22 22.55 7.85
CA ASN A 275 0.67 23.11 8.86
C ASN A 275 1.63 22.05 9.41
N ALA A 276 2.73 22.51 10.00
CA ALA A 276 3.74 21.65 10.61
C ALA A 276 3.20 20.80 11.78
N THR A 277 2.18 21.29 12.49
CA THR A 277 1.58 20.60 13.65
C THR A 277 0.41 19.70 13.29
N ASP A 278 -0.04 19.70 12.04
CA ASP A 278 -1.18 18.88 11.61
C ASP A 278 -0.86 17.39 11.82
N ILE A 279 -1.81 16.63 12.32
CA ILE A 279 -1.74 15.17 12.21
C ILE A 279 -2.36 14.80 10.86
N THR A 280 -1.70 13.91 10.11
CA THR A 280 -2.18 13.46 8.80
C THR A 280 -2.31 11.95 8.81
N LEU A 281 -3.38 11.42 8.25
CA LEU A 281 -3.65 9.99 8.16
C LEU A 281 -3.80 9.61 6.69
N PHE A 282 -3.02 8.63 6.25
CA PHE A 282 -3.27 7.91 5.01
C PHE A 282 -3.69 6.49 5.35
N ASP A 283 -4.94 6.15 5.03
CA ASP A 283 -5.52 4.85 5.31
C ASP A 283 -5.65 4.05 4.01
N THR A 284 -5.03 2.86 3.99
CA THR A 284 -4.80 2.08 2.79
C THR A 284 -5.44 0.71 2.90
N ILE A 285 -6.20 0.35 1.87
CA ILE A 285 -6.87 -0.94 1.71
C ILE A 285 -6.35 -1.70 0.49
N GLY A 286 -5.63 -1.01 -0.40
CA GLY A 286 -5.13 -1.49 -1.68
C GLY A 286 -6.21 -1.52 -2.75
N VAL A 287 -5.87 -0.99 -3.92
CA VAL A 287 -6.78 -0.98 -5.08
C VAL A 287 -6.17 -1.74 -6.26
N GLY A 288 -7.03 -2.22 -7.16
CA GLY A 288 -6.61 -3.09 -8.26
C GLY A 288 -5.63 -2.43 -9.23
N ALA A 289 -5.74 -1.12 -9.45
CA ALA A 289 -4.84 -0.39 -10.34
C ALA A 289 -3.38 -0.44 -9.88
N GLU A 290 -3.10 -0.43 -8.58
CA GLU A 290 -1.74 -0.52 -8.04
C GLU A 290 -1.08 -1.86 -8.40
N ASP A 291 -1.84 -2.95 -8.26
CA ASP A 291 -1.36 -4.28 -8.58
C ASP A 291 -1.07 -4.42 -10.09
N VAL A 292 -1.98 -3.90 -10.93
CA VAL A 292 -1.84 -3.91 -12.39
C VAL A 292 -0.67 -3.03 -12.85
N ALA A 293 -0.47 -1.87 -12.23
CA ALA A 293 0.63 -0.97 -12.56
C ALA A 293 2.00 -1.61 -12.26
N VAL A 294 2.19 -2.19 -11.07
CA VAL A 294 3.43 -2.90 -10.73
C VAL A 294 3.63 -4.13 -11.62
N ALA A 295 2.58 -4.89 -11.92
CA ALA A 295 2.69 -6.03 -12.82
C ALA A 295 3.09 -5.61 -14.25
N THR A 296 2.52 -4.50 -14.75
CA THR A 296 2.87 -3.90 -16.05
C THR A 296 4.35 -3.51 -16.08
N TYR A 297 4.83 -2.84 -15.05
CA TYR A 297 6.23 -2.47 -14.89
C TYR A 297 7.14 -3.71 -14.94
N LEU A 298 6.81 -4.74 -14.18
CA LEU A 298 7.59 -5.98 -14.11
C LEU A 298 7.62 -6.72 -15.46
N LEU A 299 6.49 -6.81 -16.17
CA LEU A 299 6.43 -7.45 -17.48
C LEU A 299 7.28 -6.71 -18.51
N ARG A 300 7.27 -5.36 -18.50
CA ARG A 300 8.14 -4.54 -19.36
C ARG A 300 9.62 -4.76 -19.05
N LYS A 301 10.01 -4.63 -17.79
CA LYS A 301 11.40 -4.82 -17.35
C LYS A 301 11.89 -6.24 -17.63
N ALA A 302 11.04 -7.24 -17.42
CA ALA A 302 11.36 -8.63 -17.73
C ALA A 302 11.59 -8.85 -19.24
N ARG A 303 10.86 -8.16 -20.11
CA ARG A 303 11.10 -8.19 -21.57
C ARG A 303 12.45 -7.61 -21.95
N GLU A 304 12.78 -6.44 -21.40
CA GLU A 304 14.06 -5.77 -21.63
C GLU A 304 15.23 -6.65 -21.19
N LEU A 305 15.09 -7.36 -20.06
CA LEU A 305 16.14 -8.20 -19.49
C LEU A 305 16.11 -9.67 -19.93
N GLY A 306 15.15 -10.08 -20.76
CA GLY A 306 14.99 -11.47 -21.16
C GLY A 306 14.64 -12.45 -20.02
N VAL A 307 14.05 -11.95 -18.93
CA VAL A 307 13.61 -12.74 -17.77
C VAL A 307 12.16 -13.19 -17.96
N GLY A 308 11.81 -14.35 -17.38
CA GLY A 308 10.45 -14.90 -17.38
C GLY A 308 10.27 -16.08 -18.32
N ILE A 309 9.04 -16.57 -18.40
CA ILE A 309 8.65 -17.71 -19.24
C ILE A 309 7.66 -17.23 -20.29
N ASP A 310 7.95 -17.45 -21.57
CA ASP A 310 7.01 -17.16 -22.63
C ASP A 310 5.94 -18.25 -22.68
N MET A 311 4.68 -17.83 -22.65
CA MET A 311 3.54 -18.71 -22.59
C MET A 311 3.00 -18.98 -24.00
N PRO A 312 2.67 -20.24 -24.34
CA PRO A 312 2.29 -20.64 -25.69
C PRO A 312 0.81 -20.33 -25.99
N PHE A 313 0.40 -19.07 -25.81
CA PHE A 313 -0.93 -18.63 -26.21
C PHE A 313 -1.04 -18.59 -27.73
N GLU A 314 -2.18 -19.06 -28.25
CA GLU A 314 -2.52 -18.88 -29.65
C GLU A 314 -2.61 -17.37 -29.97
N PRO A 315 -2.29 -16.97 -31.21
CA PRO A 315 -2.53 -15.60 -31.66
C PRO A 315 -3.98 -15.20 -31.38
N PRO A 316 -4.25 -13.94 -31.02
CA PRO A 316 -5.61 -13.49 -30.77
C PRO A 316 -6.48 -13.79 -32.00
N TYR A 317 -7.71 -14.25 -31.75
CA TYR A 317 -8.70 -14.37 -32.81
C TYR A 317 -8.84 -13.00 -33.47
N MET A 318 -8.38 -12.86 -34.72
CA MET A 318 -8.62 -11.68 -35.55
C MET A 318 -10.13 -11.62 -35.84
N THR A 319 -10.90 -11.13 -34.87
CA THR A 319 -12.30 -10.83 -35.12
C THR A 319 -12.33 -9.51 -35.88
N ASN A 320 -12.70 -9.59 -37.16
CA ASN A 320 -13.15 -8.44 -37.93
C ASN A 320 -14.40 -7.86 -37.25
N ARG A 321 -14.24 -7.12 -36.15
CA ARG A 321 -15.30 -6.30 -35.57
C ARG A 321 -14.89 -4.85 -35.75
N ARG A 322 -15.52 -4.25 -36.75
CA ARG A 322 -15.61 -2.81 -37.00
C ARG A 322 -16.29 -2.12 -35.84
#